data_AF-A0A8T3U0G7-F1
#
_entry.id   AF-A0A8T3U0G7-F1
#
_cell.length_a   1.000
_cell.length_b   1.000
_cell.length_c   1.000
_cell.angle_alpha   90.00
_cell.angle_beta   90.00
_cell.angle_gamma   90.00
#
_symmetry.space_group_name_H-M   'P 1'
#
loop_
_entity.id
_entity.type
_entity.pdbx_description
1 polymer ?
#
loop_
_entity_poly.entity_id
_entity_poly.type
_entity_poly.pdbx_seq_one_letter_code
_entity_poly.pdbx_strand_id
1 'polypeptide(L)'
;TRLEGHPDNVAAALYGGFTLAIAEPDAAERVALRRFRVPEAWIPVAFIPQHESRTHDMRAALPSTVPHAAAARQAGRSAYLAAAIMTSDAGMLRTAMTDELHQPYRLQLLTGSRELIELAYERGAAGACLSGAGPTVLAICDSPTSAHAVEKAWNAAGVQGMATRLRFDTTGARLIAE
;
A
#
# COMPACT_ATOMS: atom_id res chain seq x y z
N THR A 1 10.14 -14.74 7.96
CA THR A 1 8.69 -14.87 8.17
C THR A 1 8.30 -15.51 9.50
N ARG A 2 9.15 -16.32 10.17
CA ARG A 2 8.80 -17.01 11.45
C ARG A 2 8.06 -16.17 12.50
N LEU A 3 8.31 -14.86 12.58
CA LEU A 3 7.67 -13.96 13.54
C LEU A 3 6.34 -13.35 13.03
N GLU A 4 6.23 -12.99 11.75
CA GLU A 4 5.06 -12.28 11.21
C GLU A 4 4.09 -13.16 10.41
N GLY A 5 4.52 -14.36 10.00
CA GLY A 5 3.75 -15.28 9.15
C GLY A 5 3.69 -14.90 7.67
N HIS A 6 4.10 -13.67 7.31
CA HIS A 6 4.13 -13.19 5.93
C HIS A 6 5.45 -12.49 5.60
N PRO A 7 5.90 -12.49 4.32
CA PRO A 7 7.21 -11.97 3.94
C PRO A 7 7.22 -10.51 3.48
N ASP A 8 6.09 -9.93 3.10
CA ASP A 8 5.97 -8.60 2.48
C ASP A 8 6.57 -7.46 3.33
N ASN A 9 6.13 -7.30 4.59
CA ASN A 9 6.63 -6.24 5.47
C ASN A 9 8.10 -6.43 5.81
N VAL A 10 8.48 -7.63 6.26
CA VAL A 10 9.85 -7.92 6.68
C VAL A 10 10.83 -7.84 5.51
N ALA A 11 10.42 -8.21 4.30
CA ALA A 11 11.22 -8.04 3.09
C ALA A 11 11.46 -6.55 2.80
N ALA A 12 10.41 -5.73 2.79
CA ALA A 12 10.54 -4.29 2.55
C ALA A 12 11.40 -3.61 3.62
N ALA A 13 11.21 -3.95 4.90
CA ALA A 13 11.98 -3.40 6.01
C ALA A 13 13.47 -3.77 5.94
N LEU A 14 13.80 -5.01 5.56
CA LEU A 14 15.19 -5.47 5.50
C LEU A 14 15.91 -4.98 4.24
N TYR A 15 15.28 -5.01 3.08
CA TYR A 15 15.96 -4.81 1.80
C TYR A 15 15.73 -3.43 1.18
N GLY A 16 14.73 -2.68 1.65
CA GLY A 16 14.28 -1.43 1.06
C GLY A 16 13.72 -1.60 -0.35
N GLY A 17 13.29 -0.48 -0.93
CA GLY A 17 12.70 -0.41 -2.26
C GLY A 17 11.33 -1.06 -2.34
N PHE A 18 10.94 -1.46 -3.55
CA PHE A 18 9.73 -2.26 -3.76
C PHE A 18 10.11 -3.74 -3.80
N THR A 19 9.51 -4.53 -2.92
CA THR A 19 9.80 -5.96 -2.83
C THR A 19 8.60 -6.80 -3.29
N LEU A 20 8.87 -7.80 -4.10
CA LEU A 20 7.95 -8.90 -4.38
C LEU A 20 8.48 -10.10 -3.61
N ALA A 21 7.70 -10.56 -2.63
CA ALA A 21 8.09 -11.67 -1.78
C ALA A 21 6.94 -12.67 -1.64
N ILE A 22 7.22 -13.95 -1.91
CA ILE A 22 6.26 -15.05 -1.81
C ILE A 22 6.92 -16.16 -1.01
N ALA A 23 6.15 -16.75 -0.09
CA ALA A 23 6.54 -17.93 0.65
C ALA A 23 5.52 -19.04 0.35
N GLU A 24 6.00 -20.23 0.02
CA GLU A 24 5.12 -21.38 -0.16
C GLU A 24 4.60 -21.86 1.21
N PRO A 25 3.33 -22.30 1.32
CA PRO A 25 2.72 -22.72 2.58
C PRO A 25 3.54 -23.76 3.34
N ASP A 26 4.08 -24.75 2.62
CA ASP A 26 4.83 -25.88 3.20
C ASP A 26 6.34 -25.64 3.27
N ALA A 27 6.82 -24.48 2.80
CA ALA A 27 8.23 -24.10 2.80
C ALA A 27 8.40 -22.64 3.22
N ALA A 28 7.78 -22.23 4.34
CA ALA A 28 7.87 -20.88 4.88
C ALA A 28 9.31 -20.37 5.12
N GLU A 29 10.30 -21.27 5.12
CA GLU A 29 11.73 -20.97 5.18
C GLU A 29 12.35 -20.55 3.83
N ARG A 30 11.69 -20.85 2.71
CA ARG A 30 12.12 -20.49 1.36
C ARG A 30 11.25 -19.37 0.82
N VAL A 31 11.71 -18.14 1.01
CA VAL A 31 11.08 -16.94 0.45
C VAL A 31 11.67 -16.66 -0.94
N ALA A 32 10.83 -16.71 -1.97
CA ALA A 32 11.18 -16.16 -3.27
C ALA A 32 11.06 -14.63 -3.19
N LEU A 33 12.19 -13.92 -3.30
CA LEU A 33 12.25 -12.47 -3.14
C LEU A 33 12.89 -11.80 -4.36
N ARG A 34 12.29 -10.72 -4.83
CA ARG A 34 12.88 -9.77 -5.77
C ARG A 34 12.67 -8.35 -5.27
N ARG A 35 13.73 -7.54 -5.38
CA ARG A 35 13.70 -6.11 -5.09
C ARG A 35 13.81 -5.32 -6.38
N PHE A 36 13.00 -4.28 -6.49
CA PHE A 36 13.01 -3.31 -7.57
C PHE A 36 13.25 -1.91 -7.02
N ARG A 37 13.86 -1.07 -7.84
CA ARG A 37 13.93 0.37 -7.56
C ARG A 37 12.53 0.95 -7.75
N VAL A 38 12.12 1.81 -6.83
CA VAL A 38 10.91 2.61 -6.99
C VAL A 38 11.25 3.86 -7.79
N PRO A 39 10.40 4.32 -8.72
CA PRO A 39 10.66 5.54 -9.47
C PRO A 39 10.86 6.74 -8.53
N GLU A 40 11.97 7.48 -8.70
CA GLU A 40 12.33 8.60 -7.82
C GLU A 40 11.33 9.76 -7.86
N ALA A 41 10.61 9.90 -8.99
CA ALA A 41 9.58 10.91 -9.17
C ALA A 41 8.31 10.63 -8.34
N TRP A 42 8.13 9.40 -7.85
CA TRP A 42 6.93 9.04 -7.10
C TRP A 42 7.07 9.47 -5.64
N ILE A 43 6.08 10.22 -5.18
CA ILE A 43 6.00 10.79 -3.84
C ILE A 43 4.85 10.10 -3.10
N PRO A 44 5.15 9.23 -2.13
CA PRO A 44 4.13 8.68 -1.26
C PRO A 44 3.62 9.75 -0.30
N VAL A 45 2.30 9.84 -0.15
CA VAL A 45 1.62 10.63 0.89
C VAL A 45 0.86 9.64 1.76
N ALA A 46 1.07 9.67 3.06
CA ALA A 46 0.36 8.83 4.01
C ALA A 46 -0.55 9.69 4.89
N PHE A 47 -1.82 9.31 5.01
CA PHE A 47 -2.69 9.79 6.07
C PHE A 47 -2.68 8.78 7.21
N ILE A 48 -2.28 9.22 8.41
CA ILE A 48 -2.16 8.41 9.62
C ILE A 48 -3.27 8.86 10.58
N PRO A 49 -4.35 8.08 10.72
CA PRO A 49 -5.41 8.39 11.68
C PRO A 49 -4.93 8.33 13.14
N GLN A 50 -5.58 9.07 14.03
CA GLN A 50 -5.28 9.03 15.47
C GLN A 50 -5.78 7.77 16.18
N HIS A 51 -6.70 7.03 15.56
CA HIS A 51 -7.22 5.79 16.11
C HIS A 51 -6.44 4.59 15.55
N GLU A 52 -6.24 3.58 16.39
CA GLU A 52 -5.65 2.32 15.95
C GLU A 52 -6.76 1.36 15.48
N SER A 53 -6.49 0.62 14.40
CA SER A 53 -7.30 -0.54 14.05
C SER A 53 -6.68 -1.78 14.67
N ARG A 54 -7.50 -2.68 15.24
CA ARG A 54 -7.00 -3.99 15.67
C ARG A 54 -6.76 -4.83 14.42
N THR A 55 -5.50 -5.13 14.11
CA THR A 55 -5.11 -5.95 12.94
C THR A 55 -5.85 -7.28 12.88
N HIS A 56 -6.19 -7.85 14.04
CA HIS A 56 -7.03 -9.04 14.16
C HIS A 56 -8.39 -8.86 13.47
N ASP A 57 -9.09 -7.75 13.76
CA ASP A 57 -10.42 -7.48 13.23
C ASP A 57 -10.37 -7.23 11.72
N MET A 58 -9.31 -6.58 11.23
CA MET A 58 -9.09 -6.37 9.80
C MET A 58 -8.76 -7.64 9.03
N ARG A 59 -8.21 -8.66 9.70
CA ARG A 59 -7.99 -10.00 9.12
C ARG A 59 -9.28 -10.82 9.16
N ALA A 60 -10.03 -10.73 10.26
CA ALA A 60 -11.32 -11.41 10.42
C ALA A 60 -12.42 -10.87 9.49
N ALA A 61 -12.29 -9.62 9.03
CA ALA A 61 -13.21 -9.00 8.07
C ALA A 61 -13.19 -9.65 6.67
N LEU A 62 -12.16 -10.43 6.34
CA LEU A 62 -12.00 -11.03 5.03
C LEU A 62 -12.87 -12.29 4.91
N PRO A 63 -13.60 -12.49 3.80
CA PRO A 63 -14.37 -13.70 3.60
C PRO A 63 -13.44 -14.90 3.43
N SER A 64 -13.90 -16.09 3.84
CA SER A 64 -13.14 -17.35 3.67
C SER A 64 -12.99 -17.77 2.21
N THR A 65 -13.84 -17.25 1.32
CA THR A 65 -13.84 -17.55 -0.12
C THR A 65 -14.17 -16.32 -0.93
N VAL A 66 -13.61 -16.22 -2.13
CA VAL A 66 -13.90 -15.16 -3.11
C VAL A 66 -14.26 -15.76 -4.46
N PRO A 67 -15.04 -15.06 -5.31
CA PRO A 67 -15.32 -15.54 -6.66
C PRO A 67 -14.03 -15.70 -7.47
N HIS A 68 -13.91 -16.81 -8.22
CA HIS A 68 -12.73 -17.06 -9.06
C HIS A 68 -12.45 -15.92 -10.05
N ALA A 69 -13.49 -15.30 -10.60
CA ALA A 69 -13.35 -14.16 -11.51
C ALA A 69 -12.72 -12.94 -10.82
N ALA A 70 -13.04 -12.67 -9.55
CA ALA A 70 -12.43 -11.59 -8.79
C ALA A 70 -10.95 -11.91 -8.46
N ALA A 71 -10.66 -13.16 -8.06
CA ALA A 71 -9.29 -13.62 -7.84
C ALA A 71 -8.42 -13.48 -9.09
N ALA A 72 -8.93 -13.89 -10.26
CA ALA A 72 -8.22 -13.76 -11.53
C ALA A 72 -7.94 -12.30 -11.91
N ARG A 73 -8.92 -11.40 -11.73
CA ARG A 73 -8.71 -9.95 -11.94
C ARG A 73 -7.68 -9.38 -10.98
N GLN A 74 -7.73 -9.75 -9.70
CA GLN A 74 -6.77 -9.27 -8.71
C GLN A 74 -5.35 -9.73 -9.05
N ALA A 75 -5.17 -11.01 -9.41
CA ALA A 75 -3.87 -11.53 -9.83
C ALA A 75 -3.31 -10.74 -11.04
N GLY A 76 -4.17 -10.43 -12.01
CA GLY A 76 -3.84 -9.56 -13.14
C GLY A 76 -3.40 -8.16 -12.70
N ARG A 77 -4.12 -7.52 -11.78
CA ARG A 77 -3.76 -6.19 -11.25
C ARG A 77 -2.47 -6.21 -10.44
N SER A 78 -2.19 -7.26 -9.68
CA SER A 78 -0.91 -7.42 -8.96
C SER A 78 0.26 -7.51 -9.94
N ALA A 79 0.13 -8.27 -11.03
CA ALA A 79 1.13 -8.29 -12.10
C ALA A 79 1.26 -6.91 -12.79
N TYR A 80 0.14 -6.22 -13.00
CA TYR A 80 0.10 -4.89 -13.59
C TYR A 80 0.77 -3.83 -12.69
N LEU A 81 0.67 -3.96 -11.37
CA LEU A 81 1.37 -3.10 -10.39
C LEU A 81 2.89 -3.29 -10.46
N ALA A 82 3.34 -4.55 -10.52
CA ALA A 82 4.75 -4.85 -10.71
C ALA A 82 5.26 -4.24 -12.02
N ALA A 83 4.50 -4.37 -13.11
CA ALA A 83 4.83 -3.77 -14.40
C ALA A 83 4.90 -2.23 -14.30
N ALA A 84 3.91 -1.57 -13.69
CA ALA A 84 3.89 -0.11 -13.50
C ALA A 84 5.16 0.42 -12.82
N ILE A 85 5.64 -0.31 -11.80
CA ILE A 85 6.87 0.03 -11.08
C ILE A 85 8.10 -0.18 -11.96
N MET A 86 8.18 -1.33 -12.64
CA MET A 86 9.29 -1.67 -13.52
C MET A 86 9.42 -0.73 -14.73
N THR A 87 8.30 -0.21 -15.25
CA THR A 87 8.25 0.75 -16.36
C THR A 87 8.24 2.20 -15.90
N SER A 88 8.16 2.45 -14.58
CA SER A 88 8.00 3.79 -13.99
C SER A 88 6.78 4.57 -14.51
N ASP A 89 5.73 3.86 -14.93
CA ASP A 89 4.52 4.45 -15.50
C ASP A 89 3.45 4.66 -14.42
N ALA A 90 3.34 5.91 -13.95
CA ALA A 90 2.34 6.30 -12.97
C ALA A 90 0.90 6.18 -13.49
N GLY A 91 0.67 6.28 -14.80
CA GLY A 91 -0.66 6.18 -15.41
C GLY A 91 -1.31 4.81 -15.20
N MET A 92 -0.49 3.77 -14.99
CA MET A 92 -0.96 2.41 -14.69
C MET A 92 -1.47 2.25 -13.25
N LEU A 93 -1.05 3.11 -12.31
CA LEU A 93 -1.27 2.90 -10.87
C LEU A 93 -2.73 2.90 -10.47
N ARG A 94 -3.59 3.71 -11.10
CA ARG A 94 -5.02 3.75 -10.79
C ARG A 94 -5.67 2.38 -10.98
N THR A 95 -5.40 1.74 -12.10
CA THR A 95 -5.90 0.39 -12.41
C THR A 95 -5.20 -0.65 -11.56
N ALA A 96 -3.88 -0.56 -11.40
CA ALA A 96 -3.06 -1.52 -10.70
C ALA A 96 -3.36 -1.62 -9.19
N MET A 97 -3.66 -0.48 -8.55
CA MET A 97 -3.93 -0.38 -7.11
C MET A 97 -5.41 -0.59 -6.74
N THR A 98 -6.26 -0.95 -7.70
CA THR A 98 -7.66 -1.33 -7.42
C THR A 98 -7.69 -2.73 -6.80
N ASP A 99 -8.09 -2.83 -5.54
CA ASP A 99 -8.19 -4.10 -4.81
C ASP A 99 -9.63 -4.60 -4.68
N GLU A 100 -9.86 -5.86 -5.05
CA GLU A 100 -11.15 -6.56 -4.90
C GLU A 100 -11.14 -7.59 -3.76
N LEU A 101 -9.97 -7.92 -3.20
CA LEU A 101 -9.82 -9.02 -2.25
C LEU A 101 -9.74 -8.57 -0.79
N HIS A 102 -9.24 -7.36 -0.50
CA HIS A 102 -9.07 -6.91 0.89
C HIS A 102 -9.79 -5.59 1.18
N GLN A 103 -9.48 -4.55 0.40
CA GLN A 103 -9.91 -3.18 0.63
C GLN A 103 -11.44 -3.02 0.72
N PRO A 104 -12.28 -3.64 -0.14
CA PRO A 104 -13.73 -3.47 -0.04
C PRO A 104 -14.31 -3.94 1.29
N TYR A 105 -13.76 -5.01 1.87
CA TYR A 105 -14.20 -5.57 3.14
C TYR A 105 -13.67 -4.76 4.32
N ARG A 106 -12.39 -4.37 4.30
CA ARG A 106 -11.78 -3.58 5.38
C ARG A 106 -12.36 -2.17 5.47
N LEU A 107 -12.63 -1.52 4.34
CA LEU A 107 -13.19 -0.16 4.33
C LEU A 107 -14.56 -0.06 5.02
N GLN A 108 -15.32 -1.16 5.16
CA GLN A 108 -16.57 -1.16 5.91
C GLN A 108 -16.36 -0.89 7.40
N LEU A 109 -15.17 -1.16 7.92
CA LEU A 109 -14.80 -1.00 9.33
C LEU A 109 -13.96 0.26 9.58
N LEU A 110 -13.55 0.97 8.52
CA LEU A 110 -12.61 2.09 8.58
C LEU A 110 -13.29 3.39 8.18
N THR A 111 -13.81 4.10 9.17
CA THR A 111 -14.54 5.37 8.97
C THR A 111 -13.63 6.42 8.34
N GLY A 112 -14.06 7.02 7.22
CA GLY A 112 -13.32 8.09 6.54
C GLY A 112 -12.25 7.61 5.56
N SER A 113 -11.82 6.34 5.62
CA SER A 113 -10.73 5.85 4.76
C SER A 113 -11.13 5.78 3.29
N ARG A 114 -12.40 5.51 2.98
CA ARG A 114 -12.91 5.49 1.60
C ARG A 114 -12.88 6.89 0.99
N GLU A 115 -13.40 7.85 1.75
CA GLU A 115 -13.47 9.26 1.38
C GLU A 115 -12.07 9.83 1.17
N LEU A 116 -11.09 9.43 1.99
CA LEU A 116 -9.70 9.81 1.81
C LEU A 116 -9.09 9.26 0.52
N ILE A 117 -9.37 7.99 0.16
CA ILE A 117 -8.90 7.38 -1.10
C ILE A 117 -9.49 8.13 -2.30
N GLU A 118 -10.78 8.40 -2.28
CA GLU A 118 -11.49 9.14 -3.35
C GLU A 118 -10.95 10.58 -3.48
N LEU A 119 -10.80 11.29 -2.36
CA LEU A 119 -10.25 12.64 -2.31
C LEU A 119 -8.81 12.70 -2.84
N ALA A 120 -7.99 11.67 -2.57
CA ALA A 120 -6.63 11.63 -3.12
C ALA A 120 -6.65 11.59 -4.66
N TYR A 121 -7.53 10.78 -5.23
CA TYR A 121 -7.71 10.73 -6.68
C TYR A 121 -8.24 12.04 -7.27
N GLU A 122 -9.17 12.72 -6.59
CA GLU A 122 -9.66 14.05 -6.99
C GLU A 122 -8.57 15.13 -6.97
N ARG A 123 -7.52 14.93 -6.15
CA ARG A 123 -6.37 15.84 -6.03
C ARG A 123 -5.18 15.42 -6.88
N GLY A 124 -5.35 14.43 -7.75
CA GLY A 124 -4.35 14.04 -8.75
C GLY A 124 -3.38 12.96 -8.28
N ALA A 125 -3.70 12.18 -7.26
CA ALA A 125 -2.94 10.96 -6.96
C ALA A 125 -3.00 9.99 -8.16
N ALA A 126 -1.86 9.38 -8.49
CA ALA A 126 -1.76 8.35 -9.52
C ALA A 126 -2.36 7.02 -9.03
N GLY A 127 -2.21 6.72 -7.74
CA GLY A 127 -2.81 5.55 -7.08
C GLY A 127 -3.07 5.83 -5.60
N ALA A 128 -4.08 5.18 -5.01
CA ALA A 128 -4.37 5.28 -3.59
C ALA A 128 -4.98 3.98 -3.06
N CYS A 129 -4.60 3.58 -1.84
CA CYS A 129 -5.10 2.38 -1.17
C CYS A 129 -4.94 2.46 0.35
N LEU A 130 -5.49 1.49 1.07
CA LEU A 130 -5.09 1.22 2.45
C LEU A 130 -3.61 0.79 2.51
N SER A 131 -2.88 1.33 3.48
CA SER A 131 -1.54 0.85 3.81
C SER A 131 -1.65 -0.39 4.70
N GLY A 132 -1.32 -1.56 4.13
CA GLY A 132 -1.46 -2.85 4.82
C GLY A 132 -2.91 -3.14 5.21
N ALA A 133 -3.16 -3.32 6.50
CA ALA A 133 -4.50 -3.54 7.04
C ALA A 133 -5.30 -2.25 7.30
N GLY A 134 -4.67 -1.08 7.22
CA GLY A 134 -5.25 0.19 7.69
C GLY A 134 -5.02 0.42 9.19
N PRO A 135 -5.48 1.57 9.74
CA PRO A 135 -6.38 2.53 9.09
C PRO A 135 -5.66 3.58 8.23
N THR A 136 -4.32 3.55 8.21
CA THR A 136 -3.50 4.42 7.35
C THR A 136 -3.89 4.26 5.88
N VAL A 137 -4.04 5.40 5.19
CA VAL A 137 -4.27 5.48 3.75
C VAL A 137 -2.99 5.97 3.08
N LEU A 138 -2.60 5.32 2.00
CA LEU A 138 -1.45 5.66 1.18
C LEU A 138 -1.92 6.17 -0.19
N ALA A 139 -1.36 7.28 -0.64
CA ALA A 139 -1.47 7.77 -2.00
C ALA A 139 -0.08 7.86 -2.63
N ILE A 140 0.03 7.47 -3.89
CA ILE A 140 1.23 7.65 -4.71
C ILE A 140 0.96 8.79 -5.68
N CYS A 141 1.76 9.84 -5.60
CA CYS A 141 1.72 10.99 -6.49
C CYS A 141 2.95 10.98 -7.39
N ASP A 142 2.82 11.46 -8.62
CA ASP A 142 3.90 11.51 -9.63
C ASP A 142 4.48 12.93 -9.82
N SER A 143 4.01 13.89 -9.02
CA SER A 143 4.55 15.25 -9.02
C SER A 143 4.50 15.87 -7.61
N PRO A 144 5.40 16.82 -7.29
CA PRO A 144 5.32 17.60 -6.06
C PRO A 144 3.99 18.35 -5.90
N THR A 145 3.40 18.79 -7.00
CA THR A 145 2.12 19.51 -7.02
C THR A 145 0.97 18.63 -6.57
N SER A 146 0.82 17.42 -7.15
CA SER A 146 -0.21 16.48 -6.73
C SER A 146 0.01 16.00 -5.29
N ALA A 147 1.27 15.73 -4.90
CA ALA A 147 1.60 15.35 -3.54
C ALA A 147 1.22 16.42 -2.51
N HIS A 148 1.50 17.70 -2.80
CA HIS A 148 1.10 18.82 -1.95
C HIS A 148 -0.43 18.99 -1.89
N ALA A 149 -1.12 18.85 -3.03
CA ALA A 149 -2.57 18.97 -3.10
C ALA A 149 -3.27 17.88 -2.27
N VAL A 150 -2.78 16.63 -2.34
CA VAL A 150 -3.29 15.51 -1.54
C VAL A 150 -3.04 15.74 -0.04
N GLU A 151 -1.80 16.04 0.36
CA GLU A 151 -1.44 16.29 1.77
C GLU A 151 -2.31 17.41 2.37
N LYS A 152 -2.47 18.53 1.65
CA LYS A 152 -3.29 19.65 2.10
C LYS A 152 -4.77 19.27 2.20
N ALA A 153 -5.31 18.54 1.22
CA ALA A 153 -6.72 18.16 1.22
C ALA A 153 -7.05 17.19 2.35
N TRP A 154 -6.21 16.19 2.59
CA TRP A 154 -6.40 15.24 3.69
C TRP A 154 -6.33 15.89 5.07
N ASN A 155 -5.38 16.81 5.30
CA ASN A 155 -5.31 17.56 6.56
C ASN A 155 -6.53 18.50 6.77
N ALA A 156 -7.25 18.85 5.71
CA ALA A 156 -8.46 19.66 5.76
C ALA A 156 -9.76 18.84 5.74
N ALA A 157 -9.69 17.51 5.62
CA ALA A 157 -10.84 16.63 5.41
C ALA A 157 -11.69 16.38 6.67
N GLY A 158 -11.30 16.91 7.82
CA GLY A 158 -12.02 16.74 9.09
C GLY A 158 -11.91 15.35 9.72
N VAL A 159 -11.14 14.43 9.13
CA VAL A 159 -10.80 13.12 9.70
C VAL A 159 -9.69 13.32 10.73
N GLN A 160 -9.83 12.73 11.92
CA GLN A 160 -8.83 12.85 12.99
C GLN A 160 -7.56 12.04 12.62
N GLY A 161 -6.49 12.76 12.30
CA GLY A 161 -5.23 12.18 11.83
C GLY A 161 -4.31 13.26 11.27
N MET A 162 -3.22 12.81 10.64
CA MET A 162 -2.26 13.70 9.99
C MET A 162 -1.82 13.10 8.65
N ALA A 163 -1.86 13.92 7.61
CA ALA A 163 -1.22 13.61 6.34
C ALA A 163 0.24 14.09 6.35
N THR A 164 1.12 13.25 5.81
CA THR A 164 2.53 13.58 5.61
C THR A 164 3.07 13.00 4.31
N ARG A 165 3.91 13.77 3.61
CA ARG A 165 4.72 13.27 2.49
C ARG A 165 5.90 12.46 3.01
N LEU A 166 6.11 11.30 2.40
CA LEU A 166 7.16 10.35 2.73
C LEU A 166 8.15 10.21 1.56
N ARG A 167 9.19 9.41 1.78
CA ARG A 167 10.09 8.92 0.74
C ARG A 167 10.17 7.40 0.83
N PHE A 168 10.36 6.74 -0.30
CA PHE A 168 10.70 5.32 -0.29
C PHE A 168 12.08 5.14 0.32
N ASP A 169 12.19 4.31 1.37
CA ASP A 169 13.49 3.85 1.85
C ASP A 169 14.01 2.80 0.86
N THR A 170 15.10 3.09 0.16
CA THR A 170 15.72 2.20 -0.83
C THR A 170 16.82 1.31 -0.25
N THR A 171 17.20 1.54 1.00
CA THR A 171 18.33 0.88 1.66
C THR A 171 17.86 -0.26 2.54
N GLY A 172 16.73 -0.08 3.22
CA GLY A 172 16.25 -1.02 4.23
C GLY A 172 17.03 -0.91 5.55
N ALA A 173 16.97 -1.97 6.34
CA ALA A 173 17.61 -2.05 7.64
C ALA A 173 19.13 -1.85 7.54
N ARG A 174 19.67 -0.96 8.36
CA ARG A 174 21.10 -0.66 8.43
C ARG A 174 21.54 -0.52 9.87
N LEU A 175 22.77 -0.93 10.15
CA LEU A 175 23.43 -0.62 11.41
C LEU A 175 23.83 0.86 11.37
N ILE A 176 23.45 1.59 12.40
CA ILE A 176 23.87 2.98 12.61
C ILE A 176 25.04 2.88 13.58
N ALA A 177 26.23 3.30 13.15
CA ALA A 177 27.36 3.40 14.08
C ALA A 177 27.04 4.49 15.11
N GLU A 178 27.23 4.18 16.39
CA GLU A 178 27.20 5.15 17.50
C GLU A 178 28.39 6.11 17.46
#